data_AF-A0A8D0GSE4-F1
#
_entry.id   AF-A0A8D0GSE4-F1
#
_cell.length_a   1.000
_cell.length_b   1.000
_cell.length_c   1.000
_cell.angle_alpha   90.00
_cell.angle_beta   90.00
_cell.angle_gamma   90.00
#
_symmetry.space_group_name_H-M   'P 1'
#
loop_
_entity.id
_entity.type
_entity.pdbx_description
1 polymer ?
#
loop_
_entity_poly.entity_id
_entity_poly.type
_entity_poly.pdbx_seq_one_letter_code
_entity_poly.pdbx_strand_id
1 'polypeptide(L)'
;LSPTAVGPMSGPGLSAGSSAPAPFPHGDSALNEQEKELKRRLKRLYPAVDEQETPLPRSWSPKDKFSYIGLSQNNLRVHYKGNGKTPKDAASVRATHPIPAACGIYYFEVKIVSKGRDG
;
A
#
# COMPACT_ATOMS: atom_id res chain seq x y z
N LEU A 1 6.82 -0.51 70.43
CA LEU A 1 5.60 0.22 70.06
C LEU A 1 5.01 -0.46 68.83
N SER A 2 3.92 -1.17 69.03
CA SER A 2 3.01 -1.68 68.01
C SER A 2 1.59 -1.53 68.59
N PRO A 3 0.49 -1.66 67.83
CA PRO A 3 0.28 -1.55 66.38
C PRO A 3 -0.88 -0.55 66.08
N THR A 4 -1.30 -0.35 64.82
CA THR A 4 -2.74 -0.26 64.45
C THR A 4 -2.88 -0.38 62.93
N ALA A 5 -3.69 -1.36 62.54
CA ALA A 5 -4.20 -1.61 61.20
C ALA A 5 -5.44 -0.75 60.92
N VAL A 6 -5.69 -0.40 59.66
CA VAL A 6 -7.03 -0.02 59.16
C VAL A 6 -7.24 -0.63 57.78
N GLY A 7 -8.30 -1.44 57.69
CA GLY A 7 -8.79 -2.08 56.48
C GLY A 7 -9.77 -1.19 55.66
N PRO A 8 -10.52 -1.79 54.71
CA PRO A 8 -10.99 -1.14 53.48
C PRO A 8 -12.41 -0.54 53.57
N MET A 9 -12.75 0.35 52.63
CA MET A 9 -14.14 0.76 52.38
C MET A 9 -14.45 0.81 50.87
N SER A 10 -15.61 0.27 50.53
CA SER A 10 -16.14 0.06 49.18
C SER A 10 -17.13 1.16 48.74
N GLY A 11 -17.16 1.44 47.42
CA GLY A 11 -18.34 1.87 46.63
C GLY A 11 -18.47 3.37 46.30
N PRO A 12 -19.40 3.79 45.42
CA PRO A 12 -20.00 3.18 44.23
C PRO A 12 -19.73 4.01 42.93
N GLY A 13 -20.24 3.55 41.80
CA GLY A 13 -19.80 3.96 40.45
C GLY A 13 -20.34 5.27 39.86
N LEU A 14 -19.82 5.58 38.68
CA LEU A 14 -20.37 6.54 37.73
C LEU A 14 -20.22 5.98 36.32
N SER A 15 -21.37 5.71 35.68
CA SER A 15 -21.52 5.40 34.28
C SER A 15 -21.22 6.64 33.44
N ALA A 16 -20.22 6.53 32.55
CA ALA A 16 -20.04 7.48 31.45
C ALA A 16 -20.25 6.71 30.14
N GLY A 17 -21.29 7.09 29.40
CA GLY A 17 -21.76 6.42 28.19
C GLY A 17 -20.66 6.28 27.14
N SER A 18 -20.48 5.06 26.65
CA SER A 18 -19.75 4.79 25.42
C SER A 18 -20.56 5.34 24.25
N SER A 19 -20.19 6.53 23.76
CA SER A 19 -20.64 6.97 22.44
C SER A 19 -19.82 6.16 21.42
N ALA A 20 -20.44 5.12 20.87
CA ALA A 20 -19.85 4.37 19.77
C ALA A 20 -19.71 5.29 18.54
N PRO A 21 -18.54 5.36 17.88
CA PRO A 21 -18.43 6.07 16.62
C PRO A 21 -19.23 5.29 15.56
N ALA A 22 -20.12 5.99 14.86
CA ALA A 22 -20.87 5.42 13.74
C ALA A 22 -19.91 4.93 12.63
N PRO A 23 -20.16 3.76 12.02
CA PRO A 23 -19.35 3.29 10.90
C PRO A 23 -19.68 4.14 9.66
N PHE A 24 -18.74 4.98 9.23
CA PHE A 24 -18.84 5.69 7.95
C PHE A 24 -18.74 4.67 6.80
N PRO A 25 -19.78 4.48 5.96
CA PRO A 25 -19.79 3.36 5.03
C PRO A 25 -19.38 3.77 3.61
N HIS A 26 -18.24 4.43 3.38
CA HIS A 26 -17.92 4.93 2.02
C HIS A 26 -16.42 4.95 1.62
N GLY A 27 -15.57 4.12 2.21
CA GLY A 27 -14.15 4.01 1.79
C GLY A 27 -13.84 2.88 0.80
N ASP A 28 -14.52 1.74 0.92
CA ASP A 28 -14.07 0.49 0.28
C ASP A 28 -14.61 0.29 -1.15
N SER A 29 -15.76 0.90 -1.46
CA SER A 29 -16.46 0.69 -2.74
C SER A 29 -15.67 1.23 -3.94
N ALA A 30 -15.05 2.41 -3.81
CA ALA A 30 -14.35 3.08 -4.90
C ALA A 30 -13.05 2.35 -5.31
N LEU A 31 -12.29 1.84 -4.33
CA LEU A 31 -11.07 1.06 -4.59
C LEU A 31 -11.39 -0.26 -5.30
N ASN A 32 -12.49 -0.90 -4.91
CA ASN A 32 -12.96 -2.14 -5.52
C ASN A 32 -13.39 -1.93 -6.99
N GLU A 33 -13.98 -0.78 -7.33
CA GLU A 33 -14.32 -0.46 -8.72
C GLU A 33 -13.09 -0.28 -9.60
N GLN A 34 -12.07 0.43 -9.12
CA GLN A 34 -10.82 0.61 -9.85
C GLN A 34 -10.14 -0.74 -10.14
N GLU A 35 -10.12 -1.66 -9.18
CA GLU A 35 -9.58 -3.00 -9.39
C GLU A 35 -10.39 -3.80 -10.42
N LYS A 36 -11.72 -3.70 -10.39
CA LYS A 36 -12.60 -4.35 -11.38
C LYS A 36 -12.37 -3.79 -12.77
N GLU A 37 -12.25 -2.47 -12.92
CA GLU A 37 -11.94 -1.84 -14.20
C GLU A 37 -10.58 -2.30 -14.73
N LEU A 38 -9.55 -2.32 -13.87
CA LEU A 38 -8.22 -2.80 -14.22
C LEU A 38 -8.27 -4.24 -14.73
N LYS A 39 -8.94 -5.15 -14.01
CA LYS A 39 -9.10 -6.55 -14.44
C LYS A 39 -9.76 -6.66 -15.81
N ARG A 40 -10.84 -5.90 -16.06
CA ARG A 40 -11.51 -5.88 -17.38
C ARG A 40 -10.57 -5.38 -18.48
N ARG A 41 -9.81 -4.32 -18.21
CA ARG A 41 -8.85 -3.75 -19.18
C ARG A 41 -7.73 -4.73 -19.49
N LEU A 42 -7.13 -5.37 -18.48
CA LEU A 42 -6.07 -6.36 -18.65
C LEU A 42 -6.57 -7.58 -19.45
N LYS A 43 -7.76 -8.09 -19.14
CA LYS A 43 -8.32 -9.23 -19.89
C LYS A 43 -8.61 -8.90 -21.36
N ARG A 44 -8.96 -7.65 -21.66
CA ARG A 44 -9.15 -7.17 -23.04
C ARG A 44 -7.83 -6.99 -23.78
N LEU A 45 -6.78 -6.49 -23.11
CA LEU A 45 -5.47 -6.24 -23.73
C LEU A 45 -4.65 -7.53 -23.90
N TYR A 46 -4.74 -8.43 -22.92
CA TYR A 46 -3.94 -9.65 -22.84
C TYR A 46 -4.85 -10.88 -22.70
N PRO A 47 -5.73 -11.17 -23.67
CA PRO A 47 -6.75 -12.21 -23.55
C PRO A 47 -6.16 -13.61 -23.36
N ALA A 48 -4.97 -13.85 -23.92
CA ALA A 48 -4.23 -15.12 -23.88
C ALA A 48 -3.48 -15.37 -22.56
N VAL A 49 -3.41 -14.39 -21.66
CA VAL A 49 -2.76 -14.57 -20.36
C VAL A 49 -3.72 -15.22 -19.38
N ASP A 50 -3.27 -16.31 -18.76
CA ASP A 50 -3.88 -16.86 -17.55
C ASP A 50 -3.22 -16.24 -16.31
N GLU A 51 -3.99 -15.43 -15.60
CA GLU A 51 -3.53 -14.71 -14.41
C GLU A 51 -3.45 -15.61 -13.15
N GLN A 52 -4.00 -16.83 -13.18
CA GLN A 52 -3.83 -17.79 -12.09
C GLN A 52 -2.44 -18.43 -12.12
N GLU A 53 -1.93 -18.72 -13.32
CA GLU A 53 -0.59 -19.31 -13.50
C GLU A 53 0.49 -18.23 -13.62
N THR A 54 0.23 -17.18 -14.41
CA THR A 54 1.20 -16.13 -14.73
C THR A 54 0.59 -14.74 -14.48
N PRO A 55 0.49 -14.31 -13.22
CA PRO A 55 -0.13 -13.03 -12.88
C PRO A 55 0.61 -11.85 -13.53
N LEU A 56 -0.16 -10.87 -14.00
CA LEU A 56 0.38 -9.65 -14.61
C LEU A 56 0.93 -8.68 -13.54
N PRO A 57 1.94 -7.86 -13.85
CA PRO A 57 2.37 -6.79 -12.97
C PRO A 57 1.29 -5.71 -12.88
N ARG A 58 0.80 -5.45 -11.65
CA ARG A 58 -0.25 -4.45 -11.38
C ARG A 58 0.21 -3.29 -10.50
N SER A 59 1.35 -3.42 -9.84
CA SER A 59 1.92 -2.39 -8.96
C SER A 59 3.40 -2.63 -8.69
N TRP A 60 4.06 -1.65 -8.07
CA TRP A 60 5.44 -1.77 -7.61
C TRP A 60 5.52 -2.69 -6.38
N SER A 61 6.59 -3.48 -6.30
CA SER A 61 6.77 -4.44 -5.21
C SER A 61 7.24 -3.73 -3.93
N PRO A 62 6.54 -3.90 -2.79
CA PRO A 62 7.02 -3.38 -1.51
C PRO A 62 8.21 -4.16 -0.95
N LYS A 63 8.40 -5.40 -1.41
CA LYS A 63 9.48 -6.30 -0.97
C LYS A 63 10.72 -6.16 -1.85
N ASP A 64 10.51 -5.97 -3.14
CA ASP A 64 11.56 -6.00 -4.16
C ASP A 64 11.92 -4.58 -4.60
N LYS A 65 12.46 -3.82 -3.65
CA LYS A 65 12.84 -2.43 -3.81
C LYS A 65 14.03 -2.10 -2.95
N PHE A 66 14.81 -1.13 -3.39
CA PHE A 66 15.86 -0.59 -2.55
C PHE A 66 15.29 0.19 -1.35
N SER A 67 16.08 0.33 -0.29
CA SER A 67 15.67 0.97 0.97
C SER A 67 15.31 2.45 0.79
N TYR A 68 15.94 3.15 -0.17
CA TYR A 68 15.66 4.55 -0.52
C TYR A 68 14.38 4.76 -1.33
N ILE A 69 13.64 3.70 -1.67
CA ILE A 69 12.35 3.81 -2.34
C ILE A 69 11.21 3.76 -1.31
N GLY A 70 10.36 4.79 -1.32
CA GLY A 70 9.05 4.81 -0.67
C GLY A 70 7.93 4.52 -1.67
N LEU A 71 6.89 3.80 -1.26
CA LEU A 71 5.71 3.52 -2.09
C LEU A 71 4.46 4.11 -1.43
N SER A 72 3.54 4.60 -2.26
CA SER A 72 2.24 5.14 -1.84
C SER A 72 1.20 4.93 -2.95
N GLN A 73 -0.06 5.32 -2.72
CA GLN A 73 -1.16 5.18 -3.69
C GLN A 73 -1.27 3.76 -4.23
N ASN A 74 -1.55 2.80 -3.34
CA ASN A 74 -1.69 1.39 -3.67
C ASN A 74 -0.45 0.81 -4.36
N ASN A 75 0.72 1.31 -3.96
CA ASN A 75 2.03 0.98 -4.53
C ASN A 75 2.19 1.36 -6.02
N LEU A 76 1.48 2.38 -6.51
CA LEU A 76 1.63 2.91 -7.87
C LEU A 76 2.49 4.18 -7.92
N ARG A 77 2.62 4.89 -6.79
CA ARG A 77 3.45 6.09 -6.68
C ARG A 77 4.75 5.79 -5.94
N VAL A 78 5.86 6.03 -6.63
CA VAL A 78 7.23 5.87 -6.14
C VAL A 78 7.76 7.21 -5.66
N HIS A 79 8.43 7.23 -4.52
CA HIS A 79 9.13 8.39 -3.97
C HIS A 79 10.57 8.04 -3.65
N TYR A 80 11.50 8.91 -4.05
CA TYR A 80 12.89 8.79 -3.65
C TYR A 80 13.10 9.47 -2.28
N LYS A 81 13.72 8.76 -1.34
CA LYS A 81 14.02 9.26 0.02
C LYS A 81 15.51 9.08 0.41
N GLY A 82 16.38 8.86 -0.56
CA GLY A 82 17.83 8.81 -0.36
C GLY A 82 18.48 10.19 -0.44
N ASN A 83 19.79 10.26 -0.25
CA ASN A 83 20.53 11.53 -0.26
C ASN A 83 20.73 12.10 -1.67
N GLY A 84 20.81 11.24 -2.69
CA GLY A 84 20.91 11.62 -4.11
C GLY A 84 22.18 12.38 -4.51
N LYS A 85 23.25 12.35 -3.71
CA LYS A 85 24.46 13.16 -3.97
C LYS A 85 25.42 12.52 -4.95
N THR A 86 25.38 11.19 -5.07
CA THR A 86 26.29 10.42 -5.92
C THR A 86 25.52 9.39 -6.74
N PRO A 87 26.07 8.90 -7.86
CA PRO A 87 25.44 7.83 -8.65
C PRO A 87 25.22 6.54 -7.85
N LYS A 88 25.98 6.32 -6.76
CA LYS A 88 25.81 5.17 -5.86
C LYS A 88 24.53 5.25 -5.02
N ASP A 89 23.94 6.44 -4.91
CA ASP A 89 22.67 6.65 -4.22
C ASP A 89 21.45 6.35 -5.11
N ALA A 90 21.68 5.92 -6.36
CA ALA A 90 20.62 5.49 -7.26
C ALA A 90 19.86 4.30 -6.65
N ALA A 91 18.55 4.30 -6.82
CA ALA A 91 17.66 3.32 -6.22
C ALA A 91 16.61 2.88 -7.24
N SER A 92 16.26 1.59 -7.20
CA SER A 92 15.28 0.99 -8.09
C SER A 92 14.27 0.13 -7.34
N VAL A 93 13.18 -0.18 -8.02
CA VAL A 93 12.10 -1.07 -7.57
C VAL A 93 11.62 -1.90 -8.75
N ARG A 94 11.31 -3.17 -8.51
CA ARG A 94 10.67 -4.04 -9.49
C ARG A 94 9.15 -4.07 -9.30
N ALA A 95 8.41 -4.41 -10.36
CA ALA A 95 6.99 -4.70 -10.24
C ALA A 95 6.75 -6.00 -9.44
N THR A 96 5.51 -6.26 -9.04
CA THR A 96 5.15 -7.45 -8.24
C THR A 96 5.37 -8.78 -8.96
N HIS A 97 5.27 -8.80 -10.29
CA HIS A 97 5.41 -9.99 -11.12
C HIS A 97 6.17 -9.67 -12.42
N PRO A 98 6.87 -10.66 -13.02
CA PRO A 98 7.43 -10.50 -14.35
C PRO A 98 6.34 -10.39 -15.42
N ILE A 99 6.69 -9.95 -16.62
CA ILE A 99 5.77 -9.90 -17.76
C ILE A 99 5.61 -11.32 -18.34
N PRO A 100 4.38 -11.88 -18.42
CA PRO A 100 4.15 -13.19 -19.02
C PRO A 100 4.45 -13.21 -20.52
N ALA A 101 5.08 -14.28 -21.01
CA ALA A 101 5.37 -14.45 -22.44
C ALA A 101 4.08 -14.46 -23.30
N ALA A 102 2.97 -14.97 -22.75
CA ALA A 102 1.66 -15.00 -23.39
C ALA A 102 1.05 -13.61 -23.68
N CYS A 103 1.65 -12.52 -23.18
CA CYS A 103 1.22 -11.17 -23.53
C CYS A 103 1.39 -10.88 -25.02
N GLY A 104 2.41 -11.46 -25.66
CA GLY A 104 2.87 -11.08 -27.00
C GLY A 104 3.51 -9.69 -26.99
N ILE A 105 2.71 -8.66 -26.80
CA ILE A 105 3.13 -7.27 -26.59
C ILE A 105 2.69 -6.86 -25.19
N TYR A 106 3.56 -6.19 -24.43
CA TYR A 106 3.22 -5.63 -23.13
C TYR A 106 3.49 -4.13 -23.11
N TYR A 107 2.58 -3.37 -22.50
CA TYR A 107 2.65 -1.92 -22.44
C TYR A 107 2.35 -1.40 -21.03
N PHE A 108 3.15 -0.43 -20.59
CA PHE A 108 2.93 0.34 -19.36
C PHE A 108 3.47 1.77 -19.55
N GLU A 109 2.95 2.71 -18.76
CA GLU A 109 3.38 4.10 -18.76
C GLU A 109 3.87 4.52 -17.37
N VAL A 110 4.81 5.47 -17.35
CA VAL A 110 5.26 6.13 -16.13
C VAL A 110 5.07 7.63 -16.30
N LYS A 111 4.35 8.24 -15.36
CA LYS A 111 4.21 9.69 -15.28
C LYS A 111 5.23 10.24 -14.28
N ILE A 112 6.10 11.14 -14.74
CA ILE A 112 6.99 11.90 -13.85
C ILE A 112 6.17 12.94 -13.09
N VAL A 113 5.95 12.74 -11.80
CA VAL A 113 5.20 13.67 -10.94
C VAL A 113 6.07 14.86 -10.51
N SER A 114 7.35 14.60 -10.24
CA SER A 114 8.36 15.59 -9.88
C SER A 114 9.74 15.09 -10.28
N LYS A 115 10.59 15.99 -10.79
CA LYS A 115 12.01 15.73 -11.08
C LYS A 115 12.92 15.81 -9.84
N GLY A 116 12.36 16.11 -8.66
CA GLY A 116 13.16 16.33 -7.46
C GLY A 116 14.05 17.57 -7.55
N ARG A 117 15.10 17.60 -6.72
CA ARG A 117 16.03 18.73 -6.64
C ARG A 117 17.00 18.76 -7.82
N ASP A 118 17.55 17.59 -8.17
CA ASP A 118 18.71 17.48 -9.06
C ASP A 118 18.40 16.89 -10.45
N GLY A 119 17.17 16.42 -10.71
CA GLY A 119 16.69 16.03 -12.06
C GLY A 119 16.50 14.54 -12.26
#